data_AF-A0A976KUE8-F1
#
_entry.id   AF-A0A976KUE8-F1
#
_cell.length_a   1.000
_cell.length_b   1.000
_cell.length_c   1.000
_cell.angle_alpha   90.00
_cell.angle_beta   90.00
_cell.angle_gamma   90.00
#
_symmetry.space_group_name_H-M   'P 1'
#
loop_
_entity.id
_entity.type
_entity.pdbx_description
1 polymer ?
#
loop_
_entity_poly.entity_id
_entity_poly.type
_entity_poly.pdbx_seq_one_letter_code
_entity_poly.pdbx_strand_id
1 'polypeptide(L)'
;MGPTSSRERWLFRLLIIGGPTGLGVVITLSLWVTQMHLQRSVVLQVQQTWRPGEQLAVRAQLLDPQQRSIEEAQARLAWLDPSGARSPLTQLDLVPGNGVFQGRFHTPQQLPPRITLELEFDEVAREPVVERIPIDVRDERPAATARNTLASTTLQWADDTDPQASPWHIDLVPAGRMLSAFDNTFLVRVTRADGSPVPTEVRVGLVSGEFAGRVGDERQPPIVFNGSTDALGLAHFSGLLASEVVRFDVAVEPPSEANEPTKPKDTASPTRPDPTSAARPKTTPAPASDQAPPRWSRRFRLVSYAGGVHLIVDRVAARPGETVSVTTQSLRRGRRVHIDVHAPDGTWTDSVAPGPVGVRETTWSYRAPADAEPGVVQLEAYPYTNAPGESSALARIQLLAPDDRDQGIAALVARQRARLEVPRVDKHFDPEHERKWLDGVAALTTERELDSARRWLIGTLPIELYGPPLAISTREREKQKIADRKRTWTIALRWTLLGGGGLLIVIAGYAVSRVHTTTTTAIDAELTAAGWSDEAIAEHRQDKRALLLRGFLLITILVASLILSLVLLESLVWVA
;
A
#
# COMPACT_ATOMS: atom_id res chain seq x y z
N MET A 1 69.49 -4.99 30.61
CA MET A 1 69.30 -5.18 32.06
C MET A 1 67.97 -5.88 32.26
N GLY A 2 67.96 -7.10 32.83
CA GLY A 2 66.74 -7.79 33.17
C GLY A 2 66.10 -7.21 34.45
N PRO A 3 64.77 -7.26 34.61
CA PRO A 3 64.08 -6.78 35.80
C PRO A 3 64.55 -7.53 37.06
N THR A 4 64.95 -6.79 38.09
CA THR A 4 65.62 -7.33 39.28
C THR A 4 64.64 -7.69 40.41
N SER A 5 63.44 -7.11 40.41
CA SER A 5 62.39 -7.40 41.40
C SER A 5 61.20 -8.19 40.82
N SER A 6 60.44 -8.90 41.67
CA SER A 6 59.23 -9.63 41.23
C SER A 6 58.15 -8.69 40.67
N ARG A 7 58.08 -7.45 41.19
CA ARG A 7 57.16 -6.40 40.74
C ARG A 7 57.52 -5.90 39.34
N GLU A 8 58.80 -5.69 39.04
CA GLU A 8 59.26 -5.29 37.70
C GLU A 8 59.00 -6.38 36.66
N ARG A 9 59.21 -7.67 37.02
CA ARG A 9 58.89 -8.80 36.14
C ARG A 9 57.39 -8.89 35.83
N TRP A 10 56.54 -8.60 36.81
CA TRP A 10 55.10 -8.59 36.63
C TRP A 10 54.63 -7.43 35.74
N LEU A 11 55.11 -6.21 35.99
CA LEU A 11 54.84 -5.04 35.15
C LEU A 11 55.30 -5.23 33.71
N PHE A 12 56.49 -5.80 33.51
CA PHE A 12 57.03 -6.11 32.18
C PHE A 12 56.19 -7.14 31.43
N ARG A 13 55.74 -8.21 32.10
CA ARG A 13 54.83 -9.20 31.51
C ARG A 13 53.47 -8.60 31.16
N LEU A 14 52.94 -7.72 32.00
CA LEU A 14 51.66 -7.04 31.77
C LEU A 14 51.73 -6.13 30.54
N LEU A 15 52.84 -5.41 30.34
CA LEU A 15 53.07 -4.56 29.17
C LEU A 15 53.33 -5.36 27.88
N ILE A 16 54.19 -6.37 27.91
CA ILE A 16 54.62 -7.09 26.70
C ILE A 16 53.63 -8.15 26.25
N ILE A 17 52.96 -8.83 27.19
CA ILE A 17 52.03 -9.91 26.88
C ILE A 17 50.59 -9.40 27.00
N GLY A 18 50.27 -8.70 28.09
CA GLY A 18 48.91 -8.23 28.36
C GLY A 18 48.41 -7.22 27.33
N GLY A 19 49.23 -6.22 26.98
CA GLY A 19 48.87 -5.19 25.99
C GLY A 19 48.51 -5.77 24.61
N PRO A 20 49.42 -6.51 23.95
CA PRO A 20 49.14 -7.13 22.65
C PRO A 20 48.00 -8.15 22.67
N THR A 21 47.90 -8.95 23.75
CA THR A 21 46.80 -9.93 23.88
C THR A 21 45.45 -9.23 24.01
N GLY A 22 45.36 -8.18 24.84
CA GLY A 22 44.14 -7.39 24.98
C GLY A 22 43.73 -6.73 23.66
N LEU A 23 44.68 -6.15 22.93
CA LEU A 23 44.42 -5.57 21.62
C LEU A 23 43.96 -6.62 20.61
N GLY A 24 44.59 -7.80 20.58
CA GLY A 24 44.18 -8.91 19.72
C GLY A 24 42.75 -9.39 19.97
N VAL A 25 42.34 -9.49 21.25
CA VAL A 25 40.95 -9.82 21.62
C VAL A 25 39.98 -8.74 21.14
N VAL A 26 40.33 -7.47 21.35
CA VAL A 26 39.51 -6.33 20.91
C VAL A 26 39.33 -6.30 19.39
N ILE A 27 40.39 -6.54 18.63
CA ILE A 27 40.34 -6.63 17.16
C ILE A 27 39.43 -7.79 16.73
N THR A 28 39.63 -8.98 17.32
CA THR A 28 38.85 -10.18 16.98
C THR A 28 37.36 -9.98 17.27
N LEU A 29 37.01 -9.41 18.43
CA LEU A 29 35.62 -9.11 18.77
C LEU A 29 35.04 -8.00 17.88
N SER A 30 35.84 -7.00 17.50
CA SER A 30 35.40 -5.97 16.54
C SER A 30 35.09 -6.57 15.18
N LEU A 31 35.95 -7.47 14.67
CA LEU A 31 35.70 -8.22 13.43
C LEU A 31 34.44 -9.09 13.52
N TRP A 32 34.23 -9.75 14.66
CA TRP A 32 33.00 -10.52 14.87
C TRP A 32 31.74 -9.65 14.89
N VAL A 33 31.77 -8.50 15.56
CA VAL A 33 30.65 -7.54 15.57
C VAL A 33 30.41 -6.95 14.18
N THR A 34 31.43 -6.76 13.36
CA THR A 34 31.25 -6.30 11.98
C THR A 34 30.53 -7.31 11.09
N GLN A 35 30.69 -8.60 11.36
CA GLN A 35 29.98 -9.65 10.63
C GLN A 35 28.51 -9.78 11.05
N MET A 36 28.06 -9.01 12.04
CA MET A 36 26.64 -8.98 12.41
C MET A 36 25.84 -8.21 11.36
N HIS A 37 25.20 -8.96 10.50
CA HIS A 37 24.23 -8.45 9.53
C HIS A 37 22.86 -9.06 9.78
N LEU A 38 21.84 -8.36 9.31
CA LEU A 38 20.48 -8.89 9.28
C LEU A 38 20.51 -10.16 8.43
N GLN A 39 20.23 -11.32 9.03
CA GLN A 39 20.22 -12.59 8.29
C GLN A 39 18.88 -12.83 7.63
N ARG A 40 17.79 -12.58 8.36
CA ARG A 40 16.42 -12.81 7.91
C ARG A 40 15.50 -11.72 8.46
N SER A 41 14.40 -11.48 7.76
CA SER A 41 13.29 -10.66 8.26
C SER A 41 11.97 -11.30 7.86
N VAL A 42 10.95 -11.07 8.67
CA VAL A 42 9.62 -11.64 8.52
C VAL A 42 8.63 -10.51 8.34
N VAL A 43 7.71 -10.70 7.40
CA VAL A 43 6.50 -9.89 7.24
C VAL A 43 5.31 -10.82 7.43
N LEU A 44 4.43 -10.50 8.37
CA LEU A 44 3.16 -11.20 8.60
C LEU A 44 2.03 -10.20 8.44
N GLN A 45 1.11 -10.54 7.55
CA GLN A 45 -0.16 -9.87 7.38
C GLN A 45 -1.26 -10.80 7.89
N VAL A 46 -2.05 -10.33 8.85
CA VAL A 46 -3.18 -11.04 9.46
C VAL A 46 -3.97 -10.07 10.33
N GLN A 47 -5.28 -10.31 10.50
CA GLN A 47 -6.10 -9.55 11.44
C GLN A 47 -5.58 -9.74 12.88
N GLN A 48 -5.47 -8.66 13.67
CA GLN A 48 -4.99 -8.72 15.07
C GLN A 48 -6.12 -8.76 16.12
N THR A 49 -7.36 -8.53 15.70
CA THR A 49 -8.55 -8.72 16.52
C THR A 49 -9.37 -9.83 15.91
N TRP A 50 -9.71 -10.90 16.63
CA TRP A 50 -10.44 -12.06 16.12
C TRP A 50 -11.84 -12.17 16.72
N ARG A 51 -12.81 -12.62 15.92
CA ARG A 51 -14.11 -13.11 16.35
C ARG A 51 -14.08 -14.64 16.35
N PRO A 52 -14.61 -15.33 17.36
CA PRO A 52 -14.66 -16.79 17.37
C PRO A 52 -15.45 -17.38 16.18
N GLY A 53 -14.94 -18.43 15.55
CA GLY A 53 -15.59 -19.15 14.45
C GLY A 53 -15.47 -18.50 13.05
N GLU A 54 -14.93 -17.29 12.93
CA GLU A 54 -14.82 -16.60 11.65
C GLU A 54 -13.72 -17.18 10.76
N GLN A 55 -13.78 -16.92 9.45
CA GLN A 55 -12.69 -17.21 8.52
C GLN A 55 -11.79 -15.98 8.34
N LEU A 56 -10.47 -16.17 8.44
CA LEU A 56 -9.47 -15.14 8.21
C LEU A 56 -8.45 -15.57 7.16
N ALA A 57 -7.97 -14.59 6.39
CA ALA A 57 -6.80 -14.75 5.54
C ALA A 57 -5.51 -14.40 6.30
N VAL A 58 -4.41 -15.01 5.83
CA VAL A 58 -3.08 -14.77 6.35
C VAL A 58 -2.07 -14.83 5.22
N ARG A 59 -1.06 -13.95 5.30
CA ARG A 59 0.08 -13.96 4.40
C ARG A 59 1.35 -13.73 5.18
N ALA A 60 2.36 -14.52 4.87
CA ALA A 60 3.67 -14.42 5.48
C ALA A 60 4.77 -14.42 4.41
N GLN A 61 5.85 -13.70 4.67
CA GLN A 61 7.07 -13.71 3.86
C GLN A 61 8.27 -13.82 4.77
N LEU A 62 9.19 -14.70 4.38
CA LEU A 62 10.51 -14.80 4.95
C LEU A 62 11.49 -14.20 3.93
N LEU A 63 12.22 -13.18 4.35
CA LEU A 63 13.09 -12.38 3.48
C LEU A 63 14.54 -12.48 3.94
N ASP A 64 15.44 -12.59 2.97
CA ASP A 64 16.89 -12.55 3.16
C ASP A 64 17.40 -11.10 3.46
N PRO A 65 18.71 -10.89 3.67
CA PRO A 65 19.27 -9.56 3.93
C PRO A 65 18.98 -8.56 2.79
N GLN A 66 18.96 -9.07 1.55
CA GLN A 66 18.70 -8.35 0.29
C GLN A 66 17.20 -8.18 -0.02
N GLN A 67 16.31 -8.54 0.90
CA GLN A 67 14.84 -8.49 0.74
C GLN A 67 14.31 -9.41 -0.37
N ARG A 68 15.02 -10.50 -0.68
CA ARG A 68 14.50 -11.57 -1.54
C ARG A 68 13.80 -12.60 -0.68
N SER A 69 12.69 -13.12 -1.19
CA SER A 69 11.95 -14.16 -0.50
C SER A 69 12.72 -15.48 -0.48
N ILE A 70 12.69 -16.18 0.66
CA ILE A 70 13.27 -17.51 0.85
C ILE A 70 12.15 -18.53 0.59
N GLU A 71 12.20 -19.22 -0.55
CA GLU A 71 11.14 -20.11 -1.02
C GLU A 71 11.27 -21.55 -0.48
N GLU A 72 12.45 -21.97 0.00
CA GLU A 72 12.66 -23.34 0.47
C GLU A 72 12.10 -23.62 1.88
N ALA A 73 11.49 -22.61 2.53
CA ALA A 73 10.91 -22.75 3.85
C ALA A 73 9.50 -23.36 3.83
N GLN A 74 9.06 -23.91 4.95
CA GLN A 74 7.65 -24.22 5.22
C GLN A 74 7.13 -23.25 6.28
N ALA A 75 5.95 -22.68 6.07
CA ALA A 75 5.33 -21.76 7.03
C ALA A 75 4.13 -22.40 7.71
N ARG A 76 4.11 -22.41 9.05
CA ARG A 76 3.04 -22.99 9.88
C ARG A 76 2.51 -21.94 10.85
N LEU A 77 1.20 -21.96 11.05
CA LEU A 77 0.50 -21.06 11.95
C LEU A 77 -0.10 -21.85 13.11
N ALA A 78 0.11 -21.36 14.33
CA ALA A 78 -0.47 -21.91 15.54
C ALA A 78 -0.90 -20.76 16.46
N TRP A 79 -1.79 -21.02 17.41
CA TRP A 79 -2.03 -20.09 18.51
C TRP A 79 -1.57 -20.71 19.82
N LEU A 80 -1.15 -19.85 20.74
CA LEU A 80 -0.77 -20.17 22.09
C LEU A 80 -1.80 -19.60 23.03
N ASP A 81 -2.28 -20.44 23.95
CA ASP A 81 -3.13 -19.98 25.04
C ASP A 81 -2.32 -19.18 26.10
N PRO A 82 -2.97 -18.57 27.10
CA PRO A 82 -2.27 -17.86 28.17
C PRO A 82 -1.32 -18.74 29.01
N SER A 83 -1.47 -20.06 28.98
CA SER A 83 -0.55 -21.01 29.63
C SER A 83 0.67 -21.36 28.78
N GLY A 84 0.67 -20.94 27.51
CA GLY A 84 1.70 -21.27 26.52
C GLY A 84 1.46 -22.58 25.78
N ALA A 85 0.29 -23.22 25.96
CA ALA A 85 -0.06 -24.44 25.24
C ALA A 85 -0.31 -24.12 23.76
N ARG A 86 0.34 -24.87 22.88
CA ARG A 86 0.33 -24.65 21.43
C ARG A 86 -0.75 -25.46 20.75
N SER A 87 -1.57 -24.79 19.94
CA SER A 87 -2.61 -25.40 19.13
C SER A 87 -2.44 -25.01 17.65
N PRO A 88 -2.25 -25.97 16.72
CA PRO A 88 -2.06 -25.68 15.31
C PRO A 88 -3.32 -25.08 14.68
N LEU A 89 -3.14 -24.15 13.74
CA LEU A 89 -4.22 -23.56 12.94
C LEU A 89 -4.18 -24.08 11.51
N THR A 90 -3.10 -23.80 10.78
CA THR A 90 -2.98 -24.15 9.37
C THR A 90 -1.51 -24.12 8.92
N GLN A 91 -1.21 -24.83 7.84
CA GLN A 91 0.03 -24.67 7.09
C GLN A 91 -0.23 -23.72 5.92
N LEU A 92 0.70 -22.79 5.68
CA LEU A 92 0.56 -21.83 4.60
C LEU A 92 1.17 -22.38 3.32
N ASP A 93 0.48 -22.16 2.21
CA ASP A 93 0.92 -22.59 0.90
C ASP A 93 1.86 -21.56 0.30
N LEU A 94 2.99 -22.03 -0.22
CA LEU A 94 3.90 -21.21 -1.00
C LEU A 94 3.24 -20.85 -2.33
N VAL A 95 3.14 -19.55 -2.60
CA VAL A 95 2.77 -19.02 -3.92
C VAL A 95 4.01 -19.06 -4.81
N PRO A 96 4.02 -19.82 -5.90
CA PRO A 96 5.22 -19.95 -6.72
C PRO A 96 5.59 -18.62 -7.41
N GLY A 97 6.88 -18.26 -7.36
CA GLY A 97 7.48 -17.15 -8.12
C GLY A 97 7.52 -15.80 -7.41
N ASN A 98 7.14 -15.72 -6.14
CA ASN A 98 7.22 -14.50 -5.32
C ASN A 98 7.63 -14.75 -3.86
N GLY A 99 7.90 -16.02 -3.49
CA GLY A 99 8.16 -16.50 -2.14
C GLY A 99 7.20 -16.02 -1.06
N VAL A 100 5.92 -15.88 -1.41
CA VAL A 100 4.86 -15.54 -0.48
C VAL A 100 4.18 -16.79 0.02
N PHE A 101 4.06 -16.94 1.33
CA PHE A 101 3.24 -17.97 1.94
C PHE A 101 1.87 -17.39 2.23
N GLN A 102 0.80 -18.05 1.78
CA GLN A 102 -0.57 -17.57 1.99
C GLN A 102 -1.49 -18.72 2.39
N GLY A 103 -2.55 -18.39 3.11
CA GLY A 103 -3.55 -19.37 3.49
C GLY A 103 -4.76 -18.72 4.14
N ARG A 104 -5.69 -19.58 4.53
CA ARG A 104 -6.87 -19.23 5.31
C ARG A 104 -7.03 -20.20 6.47
N PHE A 105 -7.68 -19.74 7.52
CA PHE A 105 -8.02 -20.56 8.68
C PHE A 105 -9.33 -20.08 9.30
N HIS A 106 -10.00 -20.98 10.01
CA HIS A 106 -11.10 -20.62 10.89
C HIS A 106 -10.57 -20.41 12.30
N THR A 107 -10.99 -19.33 12.94
CA THR A 107 -10.70 -19.11 14.36
C THR A 107 -11.49 -20.13 15.19
N PRO A 108 -10.91 -20.72 16.26
CA PRO A 108 -11.66 -21.62 17.12
C PRO A 108 -12.91 -20.95 17.73
N GLN A 109 -13.98 -21.72 17.93
CA GLN A 109 -15.23 -21.21 18.52
C GLN A 109 -15.08 -20.78 19.98
N GLN A 110 -14.10 -21.34 20.67
CA GLN A 110 -13.80 -21.01 22.07
C GLN A 110 -12.35 -20.58 22.16
N LEU A 111 -12.14 -19.30 22.43
CA LEU A 111 -10.83 -18.70 22.62
C LEU A 111 -10.87 -17.81 23.87
N PRO A 112 -9.78 -17.75 24.64
CA PRO A 112 -9.68 -16.77 25.71
C PRO A 112 -9.58 -15.35 25.12
N PRO A 113 -9.88 -14.29 25.91
CA PRO A 113 -9.91 -12.91 25.41
C PRO A 113 -8.60 -12.40 24.81
N ARG A 114 -7.48 -13.04 25.16
CA ARG A 114 -6.16 -12.78 24.59
C ARG A 114 -5.43 -14.08 24.34
N ILE A 115 -4.86 -14.19 23.15
CA ILE A 115 -4.00 -15.30 22.73
C ILE A 115 -2.74 -14.74 22.08
N THR A 116 -1.76 -15.62 21.83
CA THR A 116 -0.61 -15.28 21.00
C THR A 116 -0.66 -16.10 19.72
N LEU A 117 -0.66 -15.44 18.57
CA LEU A 117 -0.45 -16.11 17.29
C LEU A 117 1.04 -16.35 17.10
N GLU A 118 1.39 -17.59 16.76
CA GLU A 118 2.74 -18.03 16.47
C GLU A 118 2.83 -18.40 14.97
N LEU A 119 3.78 -17.76 14.30
CA LEU A 119 4.20 -18.09 12.95
C LEU A 119 5.58 -18.75 13.03
N GLU A 120 5.70 -19.93 12.46
CA GLU A 120 6.95 -20.69 12.38
C GLU A 120 7.35 -20.89 10.92
N PHE A 121 8.57 -20.51 10.56
CA PHE A 121 9.22 -20.90 9.31
C PHE A 121 10.26 -21.98 9.59
N ASP A 122 10.10 -23.12 8.92
CA ASP A 122 10.99 -24.27 8.99
C ASP A 122 11.83 -24.33 7.69
N GLU A 123 13.13 -24.05 7.80
CA GLU A 123 14.08 -24.04 6.69
C GLU A 123 14.96 -25.29 6.70
N VAL A 124 15.20 -25.88 5.53
CA VAL A 124 16.12 -27.01 5.41
C VAL A 124 17.52 -26.60 5.86
N ALA A 125 18.08 -27.34 6.83
CA ALA A 125 19.43 -27.15 7.37
C ALA A 125 19.67 -25.85 8.16
N ARG A 126 18.62 -25.20 8.66
CA ARG A 126 18.71 -23.98 9.49
C ARG A 126 17.75 -24.04 10.69
N GLU A 127 18.05 -23.25 11.72
CA GLU A 127 17.12 -23.11 12.85
C GLU A 127 15.81 -22.46 12.38
N PRO A 128 14.65 -22.95 12.88
CA PRO A 128 13.35 -22.37 12.58
C PRO A 128 13.26 -20.91 13.03
N VAL A 129 12.60 -20.08 12.23
CA VAL A 129 12.27 -18.70 12.61
C VAL A 129 10.87 -18.68 13.20
N VAL A 130 10.76 -18.26 14.46
CA VAL A 130 9.48 -18.17 15.17
C VAL A 130 9.17 -16.71 15.49
N GLU A 131 8.02 -16.23 15.06
CA GLU A 131 7.49 -14.91 15.42
C GLU A 131 6.16 -15.06 16.15
N ARG A 132 5.96 -14.21 17.15
CA ARG A 132 4.79 -14.24 18.02
C ARG A 132 4.15 -12.87 18.08
N ILE A 133 2.85 -12.81 17.87
CA ILE A 133 2.07 -11.57 17.94
C ILE A 133 0.87 -11.74 18.87
N PRO A 134 0.55 -10.74 19.71
CA PRO A 134 -0.67 -10.78 20.51
C PRO A 134 -1.90 -10.62 19.60
N ILE A 135 -2.97 -11.34 19.93
CA ILE A 135 -4.27 -11.25 19.29
C ILE A 135 -5.32 -10.97 20.37
N ASP A 136 -6.15 -9.96 20.13
CA ASP A 136 -7.32 -9.68 20.96
C ASP A 136 -8.52 -10.45 20.41
N VAL A 137 -9.21 -11.21 21.25
CA VAL A 137 -10.44 -11.92 20.86
C VAL A 137 -11.64 -11.13 21.38
N ARG A 138 -12.58 -10.83 20.50
CA ARG A 138 -13.79 -10.05 20.79
C ARG A 138 -14.98 -10.65 20.08
N ASP A 139 -16.16 -10.57 20.70
CA ASP A 139 -17.41 -10.99 20.06
C ASP A 139 -17.75 -10.08 18.87
N GLU A 140 -17.46 -8.78 19.00
CA GLU A 140 -17.64 -7.79 17.95
C GLU A 140 -16.32 -7.09 17.60
N ARG A 141 -16.13 -6.89 16.30
CA ARG A 141 -14.99 -6.15 15.73
C ARG A 141 -15.52 -4.86 15.10
N PRO A 142 -14.91 -3.68 15.37
CA PRO A 142 -15.24 -2.48 14.63
C PRO A 142 -14.95 -2.66 13.13
N ALA A 143 -15.77 -2.06 12.28
CA ALA A 143 -15.52 -2.06 10.84
C ALA A 143 -14.11 -1.50 10.52
N ALA A 144 -13.42 -2.16 9.60
CA ALA A 144 -12.10 -1.73 9.17
C ALA A 144 -12.19 -0.34 8.53
N THR A 145 -11.18 0.50 8.77
CA THR A 145 -11.11 1.81 8.15
C THR A 145 -10.39 1.69 6.82
N ALA A 146 -11.13 1.84 5.73
CA ALA A 146 -10.54 1.88 4.40
C ALA A 146 -9.81 3.20 4.15
N ARG A 147 -8.70 3.15 3.41
CA ARG A 147 -7.93 4.33 2.99
C ARG A 147 -8.51 4.86 1.69
N ASN A 148 -8.93 6.12 1.68
CA ASN A 148 -9.33 6.79 0.45
C ASN A 148 -8.08 7.03 -0.41
N THR A 149 -8.05 6.42 -1.59
CA THR A 149 -6.91 6.51 -2.52
C THR A 149 -7.08 7.57 -3.60
N LEU A 150 -8.24 8.24 -3.64
CA LEU A 150 -8.50 9.32 -4.60
C LEU A 150 -7.80 10.63 -4.19
N ALA A 151 -7.45 10.79 -2.91
CA ALA A 151 -6.83 12.02 -2.39
C ALA A 151 -5.38 12.24 -2.87
N SER A 152 -4.71 11.23 -3.41
CA SER A 152 -3.35 11.37 -3.98
C SER A 152 -3.32 11.46 -5.52
N THR A 153 -4.45 11.28 -6.21
CA THR A 153 -4.54 11.32 -7.68
C THR A 153 -5.88 11.91 -8.14
N THR A 154 -6.05 13.20 -7.84
CA THR A 154 -7.22 14.03 -8.18
C THR A 154 -7.32 14.31 -9.69
N LEU A 155 -7.43 13.30 -10.56
CA LEU A 155 -7.55 13.55 -12.00
C LEU A 155 -8.46 12.58 -12.80
N GLN A 156 -9.20 11.61 -12.22
CA GLN A 156 -10.14 10.85 -13.07
C GLN A 156 -11.27 11.73 -13.64
N TRP A 157 -11.55 12.86 -12.99
CA TRP A 157 -12.37 13.95 -13.49
C TRP A 157 -11.46 15.17 -13.63
N ALA A 158 -11.38 15.75 -14.83
CA ALA A 158 -10.69 17.01 -15.02
C ALA A 158 -11.65 18.19 -14.80
N ASP A 159 -11.10 19.31 -14.31
CA ASP A 159 -11.77 20.61 -14.11
C ASP A 159 -12.43 21.20 -15.38
N ASP A 160 -12.24 20.57 -16.54
CA ASP A 160 -12.67 21.03 -17.88
C ASP A 160 -13.99 20.39 -18.36
N THR A 161 -14.79 19.79 -17.47
CA THR A 161 -16.10 19.21 -17.82
C THR A 161 -17.12 20.33 -18.04
N ASP A 162 -17.90 20.27 -19.12
CA ASP A 162 -18.88 21.31 -19.45
C ASP A 162 -19.96 21.44 -18.36
N PRO A 163 -20.56 22.63 -18.19
CA PRO A 163 -21.73 22.83 -17.33
C PRO A 163 -22.90 21.90 -17.70
N GLN A 164 -23.84 21.73 -16.76
CA GLN A 164 -25.05 20.93 -17.00
C GLN A 164 -25.92 21.47 -18.14
N ALA A 165 -26.50 20.58 -18.94
CA ALA A 165 -27.24 20.89 -20.15
C ALA A 165 -28.75 21.04 -19.89
N SER A 166 -29.19 22.22 -19.45
CA SER A 166 -30.63 22.50 -19.18
C SER A 166 -31.54 22.14 -20.38
N PRO A 167 -32.66 21.41 -20.16
CA PRO A 167 -33.30 21.09 -18.87
C PRO A 167 -32.79 19.81 -18.18
N TRP A 168 -31.80 19.14 -18.75
CA TRP A 168 -31.30 17.86 -18.31
C TRP A 168 -30.06 17.99 -17.41
N HIS A 169 -29.91 17.02 -16.53
CA HIS A 169 -28.69 16.78 -15.77
C HIS A 169 -28.12 15.45 -16.25
N ILE A 170 -26.88 15.49 -16.75
CA ILE A 170 -26.23 14.35 -17.41
C ILE A 170 -24.98 14.03 -16.62
N ASP A 171 -24.84 12.78 -16.16
CA ASP A 171 -23.63 12.29 -15.51
C ASP A 171 -22.99 11.17 -16.33
N LEU A 172 -21.66 11.16 -16.37
CA LEU A 172 -20.86 10.08 -16.95
C LEU A 172 -19.75 9.73 -15.98
N VAL A 173 -19.78 8.52 -15.45
CA VAL A 173 -18.83 8.02 -14.44
C VAL A 173 -18.24 6.69 -14.89
N PRO A 174 -16.94 6.43 -14.69
CA PRO A 174 -16.42 5.07 -14.79
C PRO A 174 -16.99 4.19 -13.67
N ALA A 175 -17.28 2.93 -13.97
CA ALA A 175 -17.58 1.93 -12.95
C ALA A 175 -16.28 1.53 -12.25
N GLY A 176 -16.01 2.09 -11.08
CA GLY A 176 -14.74 1.88 -10.37
C GLY A 176 -13.59 2.74 -10.93
N ARG A 177 -12.40 2.14 -11.12
CA ARG A 177 -11.23 2.85 -11.63
C ARG A 177 -11.17 2.75 -13.16
N MET A 178 -11.02 3.89 -13.84
CA MET A 178 -10.69 3.91 -15.26
C MET A 178 -9.21 3.57 -15.51
N LEU A 179 -8.90 2.64 -16.40
CA LEU A 179 -7.53 2.14 -16.68
C LEU A 179 -7.24 2.03 -18.17
N SER A 180 -6.17 2.65 -18.65
CA SER A 180 -5.71 2.49 -20.04
C SER A 180 -5.23 1.06 -20.31
N ALA A 181 -5.37 0.60 -21.55
CA ALA A 181 -5.08 -0.74 -22.06
C ALA A 181 -5.96 -1.87 -21.48
N PHE A 182 -7.11 -1.53 -20.88
CA PHE A 182 -8.11 -2.47 -20.38
C PHE A 182 -9.53 -2.11 -20.88
N ASP A 183 -10.43 -3.07 -20.83
CA ASP A 183 -11.87 -2.82 -21.04
C ASP A 183 -12.44 -2.05 -19.85
N ASN A 184 -13.01 -0.88 -20.11
CA ASN A 184 -13.62 -0.03 -19.09
C ASN A 184 -15.12 0.00 -19.29
N THR A 185 -15.87 0.02 -18.20
CA THR A 185 -17.32 0.25 -18.21
C THR A 185 -17.61 1.66 -17.74
N PHE A 186 -18.41 2.39 -18.50
CA PHE A 186 -18.91 3.71 -18.16
C PHE A 186 -20.41 3.64 -17.91
N LEU A 187 -20.86 4.42 -16.94
CA LEU A 187 -22.25 4.52 -16.53
C LEU A 187 -22.72 5.93 -16.84
N VAL A 188 -23.88 6.03 -17.49
CA VAL A 188 -24.55 7.28 -17.81
C VAL A 188 -25.80 7.38 -16.97
N ARG A 189 -26.05 8.58 -16.42
CA ARG A 189 -27.32 8.92 -15.79
C ARG A 189 -27.88 10.19 -16.40
N VAL A 190 -29.17 10.16 -16.73
CA VAL A 190 -29.92 11.31 -17.22
C VAL A 190 -31.11 11.56 -16.30
N THR A 191 -31.13 12.72 -15.69
CA THR A 191 -32.19 13.20 -14.80
C THR A 191 -32.67 14.58 -15.27
N ARG A 192 -33.83 15.00 -14.77
CA ARG A 192 -34.21 16.42 -14.81
C ARG A 192 -33.37 17.20 -13.80
N ALA A 193 -33.34 18.52 -13.93
CA ALA A 193 -32.64 19.39 -12.97
C ALA A 193 -33.03 19.13 -11.50
N ASP A 194 -34.26 18.69 -11.25
CA ASP A 194 -34.76 18.38 -9.91
C ASP A 194 -34.34 17.01 -9.36
N GLY A 195 -33.64 16.16 -10.14
CA GLY A 195 -33.22 14.81 -9.74
C GLY A 195 -34.14 13.67 -10.18
N SER A 196 -35.28 13.97 -10.80
CA SER A 196 -36.19 12.92 -11.30
C SER A 196 -35.60 12.20 -12.53
N PRO A 197 -35.62 10.85 -12.57
CA PRO A 197 -35.07 10.09 -13.68
C PRO A 197 -35.83 10.32 -15.00
N VAL A 198 -35.12 10.21 -16.11
CA VAL A 198 -35.68 10.41 -17.46
C VAL A 198 -35.28 9.25 -18.38
N PRO A 199 -36.22 8.36 -18.75
CA PRO A 199 -36.02 7.42 -19.84
C PRO A 199 -35.95 8.19 -21.16
N THR A 200 -34.85 8.07 -21.87
CA THR A 200 -34.59 8.83 -23.10
C THR A 200 -33.50 8.15 -23.94
N GLU A 201 -33.37 8.54 -25.21
CA GLU A 201 -32.29 8.09 -26.07
C GLU A 201 -31.01 8.89 -25.78
N VAL A 202 -29.90 8.17 -25.64
CA VAL A 202 -28.58 8.73 -25.35
C VAL A 202 -27.59 8.31 -26.41
N ARG A 203 -26.84 9.30 -26.89
CA ARG A 203 -25.76 9.11 -27.86
C ARG A 203 -24.45 9.62 -27.29
N VAL A 204 -23.46 8.75 -27.19
CA VAL A 204 -22.11 9.10 -26.71
C VAL A 204 -21.15 9.15 -27.89
N GLY A 205 -20.64 10.34 -28.18
CA GLY A 205 -19.58 10.57 -29.17
C GLY A 205 -18.20 10.64 -28.51
N LEU A 206 -17.18 10.08 -29.16
CA LEU A 206 -15.79 10.18 -28.71
C LEU A 206 -15.14 11.43 -29.32
N VAL A 207 -14.94 12.47 -28.53
CA VAL A 207 -14.39 13.77 -28.97
C VAL A 207 -12.87 13.70 -29.11
N SER A 208 -12.19 12.98 -28.21
CA SER A 208 -10.74 12.78 -28.27
C SER A 208 -10.30 11.52 -27.53
N GLY A 209 -9.13 10.99 -27.90
CA GLY A 209 -8.57 9.75 -27.37
C GLY A 209 -9.02 8.53 -28.17
N GLU A 210 -8.76 7.33 -27.66
CA GLU A 210 -9.09 6.07 -28.33
C GLU A 210 -9.86 5.13 -27.39
N PHE A 211 -11.03 4.70 -27.85
CA PHE A 211 -11.94 3.83 -27.08
C PHE A 211 -12.69 2.87 -28.01
N ALA A 212 -12.80 1.60 -27.61
CA ALA A 212 -13.46 0.54 -28.37
C ALA A 212 -12.98 0.44 -29.84
N GLY A 213 -11.67 0.64 -30.05
CA GLY A 213 -11.04 0.61 -31.38
C GLY A 213 -11.36 1.82 -32.27
N ARG A 214 -11.95 2.89 -31.72
CA ARG A 214 -12.25 4.14 -32.44
C ARG A 214 -11.38 5.27 -31.92
N VAL A 215 -10.96 6.15 -32.83
CA VAL A 215 -10.18 7.35 -32.54
C VAL A 215 -11.10 8.56 -32.56
N GLY A 216 -11.05 9.38 -31.51
CA GLY A 216 -11.90 10.56 -31.37
C GLY A 216 -11.59 11.66 -32.39
N ASP A 217 -12.63 12.37 -32.78
CA ASP A 217 -12.56 13.53 -33.67
C ASP A 217 -13.49 14.61 -33.11
N GLU A 218 -12.96 15.81 -32.87
CA GLU A 218 -13.73 16.91 -32.29
C GLU A 218 -14.80 17.46 -33.23
N ARG A 219 -14.58 17.38 -34.55
CA ARG A 219 -15.51 17.88 -35.57
C ARG A 219 -16.59 16.86 -35.89
N GLN A 220 -16.23 15.59 -35.92
CA GLN A 220 -17.15 14.50 -36.20
C GLN A 220 -16.94 13.32 -35.24
N PRO A 221 -17.34 13.46 -33.95
CA PRO A 221 -17.08 12.44 -32.95
C PRO A 221 -17.70 11.08 -33.35
N PRO A 222 -16.92 10.00 -33.48
CA PRO A 222 -17.49 8.68 -33.71
C PRO A 222 -18.36 8.25 -32.53
N ILE A 223 -19.54 7.71 -32.82
CA ILE A 223 -20.51 7.28 -31.82
C ILE A 223 -20.05 5.96 -31.19
N VAL A 224 -19.66 5.97 -29.93
CA VAL A 224 -19.23 4.77 -29.19
C VAL A 224 -20.37 4.07 -28.47
N PHE A 225 -21.48 4.78 -28.23
CA PHE A 225 -22.71 4.22 -27.68
C PHE A 225 -23.93 4.95 -28.25
N ASN A 226 -24.97 4.20 -28.58
CA ASN A 226 -26.27 4.70 -28.99
C ASN A 226 -27.35 3.76 -28.43
N GLY A 227 -28.20 4.26 -27.54
CA GLY A 227 -29.29 3.49 -26.97
C GLY A 227 -30.05 4.25 -25.89
N SER A 228 -31.09 3.62 -25.35
CA SER A 228 -31.97 4.23 -24.35
C SER A 228 -31.49 4.04 -22.92
N THR A 229 -31.78 5.04 -22.09
CA THR A 229 -31.77 4.89 -20.63
C THR A 229 -33.01 4.16 -20.16
N ASP A 230 -32.88 3.45 -19.03
CA ASP A 230 -34.00 2.76 -18.38
C ASP A 230 -34.91 3.71 -17.58
N ALA A 231 -35.85 3.13 -16.82
CA ALA A 231 -36.77 3.86 -15.94
C ALA A 231 -36.09 4.80 -14.93
N LEU A 232 -34.82 4.53 -14.59
CA LEU A 232 -34.00 5.31 -13.66
C LEU A 232 -33.12 6.35 -14.37
N GLY A 233 -33.27 6.47 -15.69
CA GLY A 233 -32.40 7.31 -16.50
C GLY A 233 -30.99 6.74 -16.62
N LEU A 234 -30.78 5.44 -16.40
CA LEU A 234 -29.46 4.81 -16.44
C LEU A 234 -29.19 4.12 -17.78
N ALA A 235 -27.97 4.26 -18.27
CA ALA A 235 -27.41 3.47 -19.36
C ALA A 235 -25.95 3.11 -19.03
N HIS A 236 -25.39 2.12 -19.73
CA HIS A 236 -23.98 1.80 -19.60
C HIS A 236 -23.40 1.32 -20.92
N PHE A 237 -22.09 1.49 -21.07
CA PHE A 237 -21.35 1.00 -22.23
C PHE A 237 -19.94 0.61 -21.81
N SER A 238 -19.34 -0.32 -22.56
CA SER A 238 -18.02 -0.85 -22.25
C SER A 238 -17.13 -0.91 -23.49
N GLY A 239 -15.82 -0.87 -23.29
CA GLY A 239 -14.85 -1.04 -24.36
C GLY A 239 -13.42 -0.78 -23.93
N LEU A 240 -12.49 -1.24 -24.77
CA LEU A 240 -11.07 -1.07 -24.56
C LEU A 240 -10.70 0.41 -24.59
N LEU A 241 -10.14 0.92 -23.51
CA LEU A 241 -9.57 2.25 -23.45
C LEU A 241 -8.10 2.18 -23.86
N ALA A 242 -7.72 2.74 -25.00
CA ALA A 242 -6.33 2.72 -25.46
C ALA A 242 -5.56 4.01 -25.12
N SER A 243 -6.25 5.07 -24.73
CA SER A 243 -5.66 6.36 -24.35
C SER A 243 -5.69 6.61 -22.83
N GLU A 244 -4.69 7.32 -22.31
CA GLU A 244 -4.68 7.76 -20.92
C GLU A 244 -5.69 8.88 -20.63
N VAL A 245 -6.09 9.63 -21.64
CA VAL A 245 -7.10 10.70 -21.55
C VAL A 245 -8.12 10.50 -22.65
N VAL A 246 -9.41 10.58 -22.30
CA VAL A 246 -10.51 10.57 -23.27
C VAL A 246 -11.49 11.70 -23.00
N ARG A 247 -12.14 12.14 -24.07
CA ARG A 247 -13.26 13.07 -23.99
C ARG A 247 -14.49 12.48 -24.65
N PHE A 248 -15.60 12.50 -23.94
CA PHE A 248 -16.90 12.02 -24.44
C PHE A 248 -17.89 13.19 -24.52
N ASP A 249 -18.68 13.24 -25.59
CA ASP A 249 -19.85 14.11 -25.73
C ASP A 249 -21.09 13.24 -25.53
N VAL A 250 -21.76 13.39 -24.38
CA VAL A 250 -23.00 12.66 -24.09
C VAL A 250 -24.17 13.55 -24.47
N ALA A 251 -24.92 13.16 -25.49
CA ALA A 251 -26.08 13.89 -25.95
C ALA A 251 -27.37 13.14 -25.65
N VAL A 252 -28.38 13.89 -25.24
CA VAL A 252 -29.75 13.42 -25.06
C VAL A 252 -30.56 13.86 -26.29
N GLU A 253 -31.22 12.92 -26.94
CA GLU A 253 -32.14 13.23 -28.02
C GLU A 253 -33.50 13.67 -27.46
N PRO A 254 -34.19 14.64 -28.09
CA PRO A 254 -35.56 14.93 -27.72
C PRO A 254 -36.42 13.67 -27.86
N PRO A 255 -37.34 13.40 -26.90
CA PRO A 255 -38.30 12.32 -27.08
C PRO A 255 -39.07 12.56 -28.38
N SER A 256 -39.02 11.58 -29.29
CA SER A 256 -39.78 11.63 -30.54
C SER A 256 -41.26 11.85 -30.23
N GLU A 257 -41.87 12.92 -30.75
CA GLU A 257 -43.27 13.32 -30.53
C GLU A 257 -44.32 12.30 -31.04
N ALA A 258 -43.91 11.07 -31.38
CA ALA A 258 -44.76 10.07 -32.02
C ALA A 258 -45.71 9.31 -31.07
N ASN A 259 -45.72 9.59 -29.76
CA ASN A 259 -46.54 8.86 -28.79
C ASN A 259 -47.30 9.77 -27.79
N GLU A 260 -47.76 10.95 -28.20
CA GLU A 260 -48.91 11.55 -27.52
C GLU A 260 -50.21 10.88 -28.02
N PRO A 261 -51.04 10.31 -27.14
CA PRO A 261 -52.35 9.83 -27.54
C PRO A 261 -53.20 11.04 -27.93
N THR A 262 -53.47 11.15 -29.23
CA THR A 262 -54.37 12.15 -29.80
C THR A 262 -55.69 12.18 -29.03
N LYS A 263 -55.94 13.29 -28.35
CA LYS A 263 -57.24 13.69 -27.81
C LYS A 263 -58.28 13.65 -28.95
N PRO A 264 -59.45 13.03 -28.78
CA PRO A 264 -60.48 13.06 -29.80
C PRO A 264 -61.06 14.49 -29.88
N LYS A 265 -60.98 15.08 -31.08
CA LYS A 265 -61.58 16.39 -31.38
C LYS A 265 -62.97 16.14 -31.96
N ASP A 266 -63.97 16.28 -31.11
CA ASP A 266 -65.37 16.22 -31.52
C ASP A 266 -65.73 17.35 -32.51
N THR A 267 -66.53 16.93 -33.47
CA THR A 267 -67.14 17.58 -34.62
C THR A 267 -68.08 18.76 -34.31
N ALA A 268 -68.12 19.77 -35.19
CA ALA A 268 -69.26 20.04 -36.11
C ALA A 268 -69.22 21.44 -36.79
N SER A 269 -68.99 21.45 -38.11
CA SER A 269 -69.73 22.05 -39.27
C SER A 269 -70.62 23.32 -39.14
N PRO A 270 -71.09 23.95 -40.25
CA PRO A 270 -70.54 24.12 -41.62
C PRO A 270 -70.78 25.55 -42.20
N THR A 271 -70.09 25.97 -43.27
CA THR A 271 -70.68 26.89 -44.29
C THR A 271 -70.01 26.70 -45.66
N ARG A 272 -70.87 26.68 -46.70
CA ARG A 272 -70.61 26.47 -48.14
C ARG A 272 -69.83 27.64 -48.80
N PRO A 273 -69.36 27.47 -50.05
CA PRO A 273 -68.33 28.29 -50.70
C PRO A 273 -68.91 29.41 -51.57
N ASP A 274 -68.05 30.38 -51.93
CA ASP A 274 -68.12 31.04 -53.23
C ASP A 274 -66.70 31.38 -53.75
N PRO A 275 -66.49 31.39 -55.08
CA PRO A 275 -65.18 31.48 -55.71
C PRO A 275 -64.85 32.93 -56.13
N THR A 276 -63.61 33.10 -56.59
CA THR A 276 -63.06 34.28 -57.29
C THR A 276 -62.40 35.32 -56.39
N SER A 277 -61.07 35.36 -56.37
CA SER A 277 -60.33 36.47 -56.98
C SER A 277 -58.83 36.28 -56.79
N ALA A 278 -58.11 36.37 -57.91
CA ALA A 278 -56.67 36.33 -57.98
C ALA A 278 -56.04 37.58 -57.35
N ALA A 279 -55.11 37.38 -56.43
CA ALA A 279 -54.03 38.33 -56.16
C ALA A 279 -52.85 37.61 -55.50
N ARG A 280 -51.76 37.45 -56.25
CA ARG A 280 -50.42 37.17 -55.71
C ARG A 280 -50.00 38.32 -54.80
N PRO A 281 -49.37 38.02 -53.65
CA PRO A 281 -48.19 38.78 -53.27
C PRO A 281 -46.98 37.87 -53.06
N LYS A 282 -45.83 38.42 -53.45
CA LYS A 282 -44.47 37.88 -53.29
C LYS A 282 -44.25 37.22 -51.93
N THR A 283 -43.96 35.93 -51.95
CA THR A 283 -43.29 35.23 -50.86
C THR A 283 -41.81 35.54 -50.96
N THR A 284 -41.32 36.41 -50.07
CA THR A 284 -39.89 36.49 -49.74
C THR A 284 -39.50 35.13 -49.15
N PRO A 285 -38.44 34.45 -49.62
CA PRO A 285 -37.96 33.25 -48.97
C PRO A 285 -37.41 33.65 -47.60
N ALA A 286 -38.01 33.14 -46.54
CA ALA A 286 -37.38 33.11 -45.23
C ALA A 286 -36.04 32.35 -45.37
N PRO A 287 -34.94 32.83 -44.77
CA PRO A 287 -33.70 32.07 -44.79
C PRO A 287 -33.95 30.73 -44.07
N ALA A 288 -33.65 29.64 -44.76
CA ALA A 288 -33.56 28.32 -44.16
C ALA A 288 -32.56 28.42 -42.99
N SER A 289 -33.07 28.31 -41.77
CA SER A 289 -32.22 28.15 -40.60
C SER A 289 -31.65 26.74 -40.64
N ASP A 290 -30.39 26.62 -41.08
CA ASP A 290 -29.51 25.46 -40.88
C ASP A 290 -29.15 25.25 -39.39
N GLN A 291 -30.07 25.55 -38.47
CA GLN A 291 -29.90 25.20 -37.06
C GLN A 291 -30.36 23.76 -36.91
N ALA A 292 -29.38 22.84 -36.87
CA ALA A 292 -29.57 21.54 -36.27
C ALA A 292 -30.33 21.72 -34.93
N PRO A 293 -31.33 20.87 -34.62
CA PRO A 293 -32.11 21.02 -33.40
C PRO A 293 -31.16 21.11 -32.19
N PRO A 294 -31.51 21.88 -31.14
CA PRO A 294 -30.65 22.04 -29.97
C PRO A 294 -30.36 20.66 -29.38
N ARG A 295 -29.12 20.21 -29.54
CA ARG A 295 -28.62 18.97 -28.97
C ARG A 295 -28.23 19.28 -27.53
N TRP A 296 -29.02 18.81 -26.57
CA TRP A 296 -28.61 18.90 -25.16
C TRP A 296 -27.49 17.89 -24.94
N SER A 297 -26.26 18.37 -24.86
CA SER A 297 -25.11 17.51 -24.62
C SER A 297 -24.17 18.10 -23.59
N ARG A 298 -23.41 17.21 -22.95
CA ARG A 298 -22.39 17.54 -21.97
C ARG A 298 -21.11 16.82 -22.33
N ARG A 299 -20.00 17.57 -22.41
CA ARG A 299 -18.68 16.98 -22.65
C ARG A 299 -17.99 16.67 -21.34
N PHE A 300 -17.41 15.48 -21.27
CA PHE A 300 -16.66 14.97 -20.13
C PHE A 300 -15.22 14.75 -20.53
N ARG A 301 -14.29 15.10 -19.64
CA ARG A 301 -12.86 14.76 -19.78
C ARG A 301 -12.46 13.84 -18.63
N LEU A 302 -12.02 12.63 -18.98
CA LEU A 302 -11.64 11.59 -18.04
C LEU A 302 -10.17 11.21 -18.23
N VAL A 303 -9.47 10.94 -17.12
CA VAL A 303 -8.07 10.49 -17.12
C VAL A 303 -7.98 9.12 -16.48
N SER A 304 -7.25 8.21 -17.12
CA SER A 304 -7.01 6.88 -16.58
C SER A 304 -6.08 6.95 -15.37
N TYR A 305 -6.32 6.05 -14.43
CA TYR A 305 -5.40 5.79 -13.34
C TYR A 305 -4.20 4.95 -13.82
N ALA A 306 -3.02 5.24 -13.27
CA ALA A 306 -1.81 4.46 -13.49
C ALA A 306 -1.88 3.12 -12.74
N GLY A 307 -2.64 2.16 -13.27
CA GLY A 307 -2.80 0.82 -12.72
C GLY A 307 -2.34 -0.25 -13.70
N GLY A 308 -1.69 -1.31 -13.19
CA GLY A 308 -1.20 -2.42 -14.01
C GLY A 308 -2.09 -3.66 -14.01
N VAL A 309 -3.19 -3.63 -13.28
CA VAL A 309 -4.12 -4.76 -13.08
C VAL A 309 -5.55 -4.26 -13.24
N HIS A 310 -6.44 -5.11 -13.76
CA HIS A 310 -7.87 -4.87 -13.86
C HIS A 310 -8.65 -6.08 -13.34
N LEU A 311 -9.79 -5.81 -12.69
CA LEU A 311 -10.72 -6.81 -12.15
C LEU A 311 -12.08 -6.66 -12.80
N ILE A 312 -12.59 -7.75 -13.34
CA ILE A 312 -13.91 -7.82 -13.97
C ILE A 312 -14.71 -8.88 -13.22
N VAL A 313 -15.93 -8.56 -12.81
CA VAL A 313 -16.90 -9.50 -12.28
C VAL A 313 -18.04 -9.67 -13.27
N ASP A 314 -18.51 -10.90 -13.51
CA ASP A 314 -19.61 -11.17 -14.44
C ASP A 314 -20.95 -10.61 -13.93
N ARG A 315 -21.11 -10.55 -12.61
CA ARG A 315 -22.27 -10.00 -11.91
C ARG A 315 -21.85 -9.25 -10.66
N VAL A 316 -22.65 -8.27 -10.28
CA VAL A 316 -22.40 -7.40 -9.12
C VAL A 316 -23.21 -7.80 -7.88
N ALA A 317 -23.93 -8.92 -7.94
CA ALA A 317 -24.72 -9.47 -6.83
C ALA A 317 -24.57 -10.99 -6.76
N ALA A 318 -24.57 -11.53 -5.55
CA ALA A 318 -24.58 -12.96 -5.29
C ALA A 318 -25.40 -13.28 -4.04
N ARG A 319 -26.15 -14.38 -4.07
CA ARG A 319 -26.74 -14.99 -2.86
C ARG A 319 -25.73 -15.93 -2.17
N PRO A 320 -25.95 -16.28 -0.90
CA PRO A 320 -25.12 -17.26 -0.21
C PRO A 320 -25.02 -18.56 -1.01
N GLY A 321 -23.79 -19.06 -1.18
CA GLY A 321 -23.49 -20.26 -1.96
C GLY A 321 -23.41 -20.07 -3.48
N GLU A 322 -23.90 -18.96 -4.03
CA GLU A 322 -23.75 -18.63 -5.46
C GLU A 322 -22.29 -18.33 -5.81
N THR A 323 -21.96 -18.49 -7.08
CA THR A 323 -20.62 -18.26 -7.61
C THR A 323 -20.62 -17.09 -8.57
N VAL A 324 -19.62 -16.22 -8.42
CA VAL A 324 -19.33 -15.07 -9.28
C VAL A 324 -18.03 -15.35 -10.01
N SER A 325 -18.03 -15.16 -11.31
CA SER A 325 -16.83 -15.26 -12.12
C SER A 325 -16.03 -13.96 -11.99
N VAL A 326 -14.77 -14.09 -11.61
CA VAL A 326 -13.85 -12.96 -11.43
C VAL A 326 -12.69 -13.14 -12.40
N THR A 327 -12.64 -12.27 -13.39
CA THR A 327 -11.55 -12.21 -14.38
C THR A 327 -10.56 -11.14 -13.98
N THR A 328 -9.28 -11.50 -14.03
CA THR A 328 -8.16 -10.62 -13.71
C THR A 328 -7.30 -10.44 -14.94
N GLN A 329 -6.95 -9.20 -15.25
CA GLN A 329 -6.07 -8.87 -16.35
C GLN A 329 -4.84 -8.10 -15.82
N SER A 330 -3.67 -8.35 -16.38
CA SER A 330 -2.41 -7.67 -16.02
C SER A 330 -1.68 -7.15 -17.25
N LEU A 331 -1.14 -5.93 -17.19
CA LEU A 331 -0.25 -5.40 -18.23
C LEU A 331 1.12 -6.07 -18.20
N ARG A 332 1.59 -6.47 -17.02
CA ARG A 332 2.93 -7.05 -16.85
C ARG A 332 2.88 -8.55 -17.02
N ARG A 333 3.42 -9.00 -18.16
CA ARG A 333 3.75 -10.42 -18.37
C ARG A 333 4.78 -10.86 -17.34
N GLY A 334 4.63 -12.09 -16.85
CA GLY A 334 5.59 -12.75 -15.96
C GLY A 334 5.43 -12.39 -14.48
N ARG A 335 4.33 -11.73 -14.08
CA ARG A 335 4.01 -11.49 -12.66
C ARG A 335 2.62 -12.04 -12.33
N ARG A 336 2.49 -12.63 -11.14
CA ARG A 336 1.22 -13.08 -10.61
C ARG A 336 0.44 -11.88 -10.07
N VAL A 337 -0.88 -11.93 -10.24
CA VAL A 337 -1.80 -10.99 -9.59
C VAL A 337 -2.32 -11.65 -8.32
N HIS A 338 -2.28 -10.92 -7.21
CA HIS A 338 -2.91 -11.30 -5.96
C HIS A 338 -4.25 -10.60 -5.86
N ILE A 339 -5.23 -11.27 -5.24
CA ILE A 339 -6.58 -10.77 -5.02
C ILE A 339 -6.93 -11.05 -3.58
N ASP A 340 -7.12 -9.98 -2.83
CA ASP A 340 -7.63 -10.04 -1.47
C ASP A 340 -9.14 -9.91 -1.48
N VAL A 341 -9.80 -10.71 -0.65
CA VAL A 341 -11.24 -10.66 -0.43
C VAL A 341 -11.50 -10.03 0.93
N HIS A 342 -12.28 -8.95 0.92
CA HIS A 342 -12.71 -8.24 2.12
C HIS A 342 -14.21 -8.42 2.32
N ALA A 343 -14.60 -8.85 3.52
CA ALA A 343 -15.98 -8.95 3.97
C ALA A 343 -16.65 -7.55 4.03
N PRO A 344 -17.98 -7.48 4.22
CA PRO A 344 -18.70 -6.20 4.31
C PRO A 344 -18.19 -5.21 5.36
N ASP A 345 -17.65 -5.74 6.47
CA ASP A 345 -17.02 -4.95 7.53
C ASP A 345 -15.55 -4.58 7.24
N GLY A 346 -15.03 -4.98 6.08
CA GLY A 346 -13.65 -4.76 5.64
C GLY A 346 -12.64 -5.79 6.14
N THR A 347 -13.07 -6.79 6.90
CA THR A 347 -12.22 -7.89 7.37
C THR A 347 -11.62 -8.64 6.19
N TRP A 348 -10.33 -8.95 6.25
CA TRP A 348 -9.64 -9.72 5.22
C TRP A 348 -9.85 -11.22 5.42
N THR A 349 -10.67 -11.83 4.56
CA THR A 349 -11.19 -13.19 4.77
C THR A 349 -10.61 -14.23 3.82
N ASP A 350 -10.10 -13.81 2.66
CA ASP A 350 -9.46 -14.72 1.70
C ASP A 350 -8.37 -14.02 0.87
N SER A 351 -7.49 -14.82 0.29
CA SER A 351 -6.46 -14.40 -0.65
C SER A 351 -6.26 -15.45 -1.71
N VAL A 352 -6.42 -15.03 -2.96
CA VAL A 352 -6.18 -15.90 -4.11
C VAL A 352 -5.16 -15.26 -5.03
N ALA A 353 -4.41 -16.09 -5.72
CA ALA A 353 -3.43 -15.62 -6.69
C ALA A 353 -3.61 -16.43 -7.97
N PRO A 354 -4.67 -16.14 -8.77
CA PRO A 354 -5.17 -17.07 -9.75
C PRO A 354 -4.21 -17.22 -10.95
N GLY A 355 -4.13 -18.46 -11.44
CA GLY A 355 -3.46 -18.80 -12.70
C GLY A 355 -1.93 -18.86 -12.63
N PRO A 356 -1.25 -19.35 -13.66
CA PRO A 356 0.20 -19.37 -13.70
C PRO A 356 0.80 -17.97 -13.90
N VAL A 357 2.03 -17.80 -13.40
CA VAL A 357 2.84 -16.61 -13.69
C VAL A 357 3.00 -16.48 -15.22
N GLY A 358 2.78 -15.28 -15.78
CA GLY A 358 2.94 -15.06 -17.22
C GLY A 358 1.64 -14.96 -18.02
N VAL A 359 0.53 -15.43 -17.45
CA VAL A 359 -0.78 -15.33 -18.09
C VAL A 359 -1.32 -13.91 -17.95
N ARG A 360 -1.76 -13.33 -19.08
CA ARG A 360 -2.29 -11.95 -19.11
C ARG A 360 -3.67 -11.86 -18.48
N GLU A 361 -4.48 -12.90 -18.67
CA GLU A 361 -5.86 -12.96 -18.23
C GLU A 361 -6.16 -14.28 -17.54
N THR A 362 -6.64 -14.22 -16.30
CA THR A 362 -7.04 -15.40 -15.55
C THR A 362 -8.41 -15.21 -14.93
N THR A 363 -9.28 -16.20 -15.12
CA THR A 363 -10.58 -16.28 -14.46
C THR A 363 -10.53 -17.24 -13.29
N TRP A 364 -11.15 -16.84 -12.18
CA TRP A 364 -11.40 -17.68 -11.03
C TRP A 364 -12.82 -17.44 -10.50
N SER A 365 -13.30 -18.37 -9.69
CA SER A 365 -14.66 -18.37 -9.18
C SER A 365 -14.69 -17.96 -7.71
N TYR A 366 -15.26 -16.80 -7.41
CA TYR A 366 -15.60 -16.41 -6.05
C TYR A 366 -16.91 -17.07 -5.65
N ARG A 367 -16.90 -17.88 -4.60
CA ARG A 367 -18.13 -18.47 -4.03
C ARG A 367 -18.53 -17.69 -2.79
N ALA A 368 -19.74 -17.11 -2.80
CA ALA A 368 -20.28 -16.45 -1.62
C ALA A 368 -20.41 -17.47 -0.47
N PRO A 369 -19.86 -17.19 0.73
CA PRO A 369 -20.03 -18.08 1.87
C PRO A 369 -21.51 -18.31 2.20
N ALA A 370 -21.84 -19.50 2.70
CA ALA A 370 -23.23 -19.87 2.99
C ALA A 370 -23.81 -19.10 4.19
N ASP A 371 -22.93 -18.65 5.08
CA ASP A 371 -23.15 -17.89 6.31
C ASP A 371 -22.81 -16.41 6.15
N ALA A 372 -22.61 -15.93 4.92
CA ALA A 372 -22.17 -14.56 4.71
C ALA A 372 -23.26 -13.55 5.07
N GLU A 373 -22.89 -12.54 5.86
CA GLU A 373 -23.76 -11.41 6.15
C GLU A 373 -24.05 -10.59 4.88
N PRO A 374 -25.29 -10.07 4.72
CA PRO A 374 -25.60 -9.16 3.62
C PRO A 374 -24.71 -7.92 3.66
N GLY A 375 -24.26 -7.46 2.49
CA GLY A 375 -23.38 -6.30 2.41
C GLY A 375 -22.55 -6.26 1.14
N VAL A 376 -21.46 -5.51 1.14
CA VAL A 376 -20.58 -5.37 -0.04
C VAL A 376 -19.24 -6.04 0.24
N VAL A 377 -18.99 -7.15 -0.43
CA VAL A 377 -17.66 -7.75 -0.50
C VAL A 377 -16.82 -6.96 -1.49
N GLN A 378 -15.59 -6.66 -1.09
CA GLN A 378 -14.62 -5.95 -1.92
C GLN A 378 -13.48 -6.88 -2.29
N LEU A 379 -13.17 -6.91 -3.59
CA LEU A 379 -12.03 -7.61 -4.16
C LEU A 379 -10.97 -6.57 -4.50
N GLU A 380 -9.77 -6.73 -3.94
CA GLU A 380 -8.64 -5.85 -4.20
C GLU A 380 -7.53 -6.64 -4.88
N ALA A 381 -7.16 -6.27 -6.10
CA ALA A 381 -6.12 -7.00 -6.83
C ALA A 381 -4.92 -6.16 -7.17
N TYR A 382 -3.74 -6.71 -6.95
CA TYR A 382 -2.49 -5.99 -7.11
C TYR A 382 -1.34 -6.93 -7.52
N PRO A 383 -0.31 -6.40 -8.20
CA PRO A 383 0.85 -7.20 -8.60
C PRO A 383 1.94 -7.27 -7.52
N TYR A 384 1.81 -6.52 -6.41
CA TYR A 384 2.80 -6.40 -5.33
C TYR A 384 2.16 -6.56 -3.94
N THR A 385 2.57 -7.58 -3.20
CA THR A 385 2.04 -7.91 -1.86
C THR A 385 2.55 -7.03 -0.72
N ASN A 386 3.66 -6.33 -0.93
CA ASN A 386 4.30 -5.44 0.04
C ASN A 386 3.78 -3.99 -0.01
N ALA A 387 3.19 -3.57 -1.14
CA ALA A 387 2.63 -2.22 -1.32
C ALA A 387 1.33 -2.27 -2.15
N PRO A 388 0.27 -2.92 -1.65
CA PRO A 388 -0.94 -3.13 -2.43
C PRO A 388 -1.64 -1.81 -2.81
N GLY A 389 -1.67 -0.83 -1.90
CA GLY A 389 -2.51 0.37 -2.03
C GLY A 389 -2.27 1.27 -3.25
N GLU A 390 -1.07 1.27 -3.84
CA GLU A 390 -0.70 2.20 -4.93
C GLU A 390 -1.04 1.68 -6.33
N SER A 391 -1.46 0.43 -6.49
CA SER A 391 -1.75 -0.16 -7.81
C SER A 391 -2.90 -1.17 -7.78
N SER A 392 -3.75 -1.12 -6.74
CA SER A 392 -4.89 -2.01 -6.64
C SER A 392 -5.96 -1.73 -7.69
N ALA A 393 -6.35 -2.75 -8.44
CA ALA A 393 -7.66 -2.85 -9.05
C ALA A 393 -8.70 -3.18 -7.98
N LEU A 394 -9.96 -2.81 -8.25
CA LEU A 394 -11.04 -3.00 -7.31
C LEU A 394 -12.28 -3.52 -8.04
N ALA A 395 -12.89 -4.57 -7.50
CA ALA A 395 -14.24 -4.98 -7.86
C ALA A 395 -15.08 -5.19 -6.59
N ARG A 396 -16.39 -5.12 -6.73
CA ARG A 396 -17.33 -5.23 -5.60
C ARG A 396 -18.49 -6.12 -5.97
N ILE A 397 -18.90 -6.92 -5.01
CA ILE A 397 -20.01 -7.85 -5.12
C ILE A 397 -20.93 -7.60 -3.93
N GLN A 398 -22.19 -7.30 -4.21
CA GLN A 398 -23.20 -7.25 -3.17
C GLN A 398 -23.61 -8.68 -2.79
N LEU A 399 -23.47 -9.01 -1.51
CA LEU A 399 -24.07 -10.19 -0.92
C LEU A 399 -25.50 -9.87 -0.50
N LEU A 400 -26.46 -10.62 -1.06
CA LEU A 400 -27.88 -10.51 -0.77
C LEU A 400 -28.26 -11.44 0.39
N ALA A 401 -29.29 -11.10 1.16
CA ALA A 401 -29.86 -12.06 2.10
C ALA A 401 -30.62 -13.17 1.33
N PRO A 402 -30.78 -14.38 1.91
CA PRO A 402 -31.40 -15.53 1.23
C PRO A 402 -32.80 -15.23 0.66
N ASP A 403 -33.62 -14.51 1.41
CA ASP A 403 -35.03 -14.23 1.08
C ASP A 403 -35.27 -12.79 0.61
N ASP A 404 -34.20 -12.01 0.43
CA ASP A 404 -34.30 -10.56 0.38
C ASP A 404 -34.01 -9.99 -1.01
N ARG A 405 -35.08 -9.77 -1.77
CA ARG A 405 -35.02 -9.12 -3.09
C ARG A 405 -34.90 -7.59 -3.00
N ASP A 406 -35.43 -7.00 -1.93
CA ASP A 406 -35.69 -5.55 -1.84
C ASP A 406 -34.76 -4.82 -0.84
N GLN A 407 -34.38 -5.41 0.32
CA GLN A 407 -33.53 -4.71 1.31
C GLN A 407 -32.07 -4.62 0.88
N GLY A 408 -31.61 -5.46 -0.07
CA GLY A 408 -30.27 -5.35 -0.64
C GLY A 408 -30.00 -3.95 -1.21
N ILE A 409 -30.91 -3.39 -2.01
CA ILE A 409 -30.74 -2.02 -2.54
C ILE A 409 -30.78 -0.97 -1.44
N ALA A 410 -31.61 -1.15 -0.41
CA ALA A 410 -31.70 -0.20 0.70
C ALA A 410 -30.36 0.01 1.42
N ALA A 411 -29.56 -1.05 1.61
CA ALA A 411 -28.23 -0.95 2.21
C ALA A 411 -27.25 -0.12 1.35
N LEU A 412 -27.30 -0.30 0.02
CA LEU A 412 -26.48 0.49 -0.91
C LEU A 412 -26.94 1.96 -0.96
N VAL A 413 -28.26 2.20 -0.96
CA VAL A 413 -28.84 3.55 -0.89
C VAL A 413 -28.41 4.23 0.41
N ALA A 414 -28.49 3.54 1.56
CA ALA A 414 -28.06 4.07 2.84
C ALA A 414 -26.56 4.44 2.83
N ARG A 415 -25.71 3.56 2.27
CA ARG A 415 -24.27 3.83 2.11
C ARG A 415 -24.00 5.05 1.24
N GLN A 416 -24.82 5.28 0.22
CA GLN A 416 -24.66 6.43 -0.67
C GLN A 416 -25.23 7.73 -0.08
N ARG A 417 -26.33 7.64 0.70
CA ARG A 417 -26.86 8.76 1.49
C ARG A 417 -25.89 9.27 2.54
N ALA A 418 -25.22 8.36 3.26
CA ALA A 418 -24.18 8.71 4.24
C ALA A 418 -23.02 9.53 3.63
N ARG A 419 -22.90 9.53 2.30
CA ARG A 419 -21.85 10.25 1.55
C ARG A 419 -22.31 11.57 0.94
N LEU A 420 -23.58 11.94 1.10
CA LEU A 420 -24.05 13.27 0.69
C LEU A 420 -23.41 14.36 1.57
N GLU A 421 -22.95 14.01 2.76
CA GLU A 421 -22.35 14.91 3.75
C GLU A 421 -20.82 15.00 3.65
N VAL A 422 -20.20 14.21 2.78
CA VAL A 422 -18.73 14.16 2.60
C VAL A 422 -18.30 15.17 1.53
N PRO A 423 -17.23 15.97 1.75
CA PRO A 423 -16.70 16.88 0.74
C PRO A 423 -16.39 16.17 -0.58
N ARG A 424 -16.82 16.74 -1.71
CA ARG A 424 -16.59 16.19 -3.06
C ARG A 424 -15.75 17.13 -3.91
N VAL A 425 -15.08 16.55 -4.91
CA VAL A 425 -14.26 17.27 -5.90
C VAL A 425 -15.14 17.85 -7.03
N ASP A 426 -16.33 17.27 -7.26
CA ASP A 426 -17.24 17.72 -8.30
C ASP A 426 -17.91 19.05 -7.92
N LYS A 427 -17.58 20.12 -8.65
CA LYS A 427 -18.11 21.48 -8.46
C LYS A 427 -19.61 21.60 -8.76
N HIS A 428 -20.18 20.63 -9.49
CA HIS A 428 -21.59 20.63 -9.88
C HIS A 428 -22.42 19.59 -9.13
N PHE A 429 -21.84 18.97 -8.09
CA PHE A 429 -22.59 18.02 -7.27
C PHE A 429 -23.66 18.74 -6.43
N ASP A 430 -24.91 18.34 -6.65
CA ASP A 430 -26.05 18.79 -5.85
C ASP A 430 -26.52 17.65 -4.92
N PRO A 431 -26.32 17.78 -3.58
CA PRO A 431 -26.77 16.78 -2.62
C PRO A 431 -28.28 16.56 -2.60
N GLU A 432 -29.09 17.58 -2.89
CA GLU A 432 -30.56 17.47 -2.91
C GLU A 432 -31.03 16.73 -4.16
N HIS A 433 -30.45 17.05 -5.31
CA HIS A 433 -30.66 16.31 -6.55
C HIS A 433 -30.35 14.81 -6.37
N GLU A 434 -29.17 14.49 -5.83
CA GLU A 434 -28.76 13.10 -5.58
C GLU A 434 -29.71 12.41 -4.59
N ARG A 435 -30.14 13.11 -3.54
CA ARG A 435 -31.10 12.58 -2.56
C ARG A 435 -32.41 12.19 -3.23
N LYS A 436 -32.98 13.06 -4.08
CA LYS A 436 -34.24 12.76 -4.78
C LYS A 436 -34.11 11.57 -5.72
N TRP A 437 -32.98 11.45 -6.43
CA TRP A 437 -32.73 10.28 -7.27
C TRP A 437 -32.64 8.99 -6.44
N LEU A 438 -31.95 9.03 -5.30
CA LEU A 438 -31.86 7.90 -4.36
C LEU A 438 -33.22 7.53 -3.74
N ASP A 439 -34.11 8.49 -3.52
CA ASP A 439 -35.49 8.22 -3.09
C ASP A 439 -36.27 7.44 -4.15
N GLY A 440 -36.08 7.78 -5.44
CA GLY A 440 -36.64 7.02 -6.56
C GLY A 440 -36.10 5.60 -6.63
N VAL A 441 -34.79 5.41 -6.42
CA VAL A 441 -34.15 4.08 -6.38
C VAL A 441 -34.67 3.24 -5.21
N ALA A 442 -34.91 3.84 -4.05
CA ALA A 442 -35.43 3.15 -2.89
C ALA A 442 -36.89 2.66 -3.07
N ALA A 443 -37.63 3.23 -4.03
CA ALA A 443 -39.02 2.87 -4.34
C ALA A 443 -39.16 1.80 -5.43
N LEU A 444 -38.05 1.29 -5.96
CA LEU A 444 -38.05 0.28 -7.03
C LEU A 444 -38.62 -1.06 -6.57
N THR A 445 -39.26 -1.77 -7.51
CA THR A 445 -39.88 -3.08 -7.25
C THR A 445 -39.55 -4.12 -8.32
N THR A 446 -39.01 -3.73 -9.48
CA THR A 446 -38.72 -4.68 -10.56
C THR A 446 -37.26 -5.12 -10.58
N GLU A 447 -37.02 -6.40 -10.85
CA GLU A 447 -35.68 -7.00 -10.82
C GLU A 447 -34.70 -6.34 -11.79
N ARG A 448 -35.18 -5.95 -12.99
CA ARG A 448 -34.35 -5.27 -14.00
C ARG A 448 -33.89 -3.90 -13.55
N GLU A 449 -34.79 -3.11 -12.95
CA GLU A 449 -34.46 -1.78 -12.43
C GLU A 449 -33.52 -1.88 -11.21
N LEU A 450 -33.77 -2.84 -10.32
CA LEU A 450 -32.91 -3.11 -9.16
C LEU A 450 -31.49 -3.47 -9.60
N ASP A 451 -31.32 -4.28 -10.65
CA ASP A 451 -30.00 -4.65 -11.16
C ASP A 451 -29.25 -3.47 -11.81
N SER A 452 -29.96 -2.62 -12.55
CA SER A 452 -29.40 -1.39 -13.10
C SER A 452 -28.97 -0.41 -12.01
N ALA A 453 -29.85 -0.16 -11.03
CA ALA A 453 -29.56 0.64 -9.85
C ALA A 453 -28.35 0.11 -9.08
N ARG A 454 -28.25 -1.21 -8.91
CA ARG A 454 -27.13 -1.86 -8.23
C ARG A 454 -25.81 -1.59 -8.93
N ARG A 455 -25.75 -1.74 -10.25
CA ARG A 455 -24.54 -1.43 -11.03
C ARG A 455 -24.11 0.02 -10.82
N TRP A 456 -25.06 0.96 -10.86
CA TRP A 456 -24.79 2.37 -10.58
C TRP A 456 -24.25 2.59 -9.17
N LEU A 457 -24.99 2.12 -8.16
CA LEU A 457 -24.63 2.34 -6.77
C LEU A 457 -23.27 1.74 -6.43
N ILE A 458 -22.97 0.51 -6.87
CA ILE A 458 -21.68 -0.15 -6.62
C ILE A 458 -20.54 0.52 -7.40
N GLY A 459 -20.78 0.82 -8.69
CA GLY A 459 -19.78 1.41 -9.58
C GLY A 459 -19.37 2.83 -9.17
N THR A 460 -20.27 3.56 -8.51
CA THR A 460 -20.04 4.94 -8.05
C THR A 460 -19.61 5.05 -6.59
N LEU A 461 -19.44 3.94 -5.86
CA LEU A 461 -18.82 4.00 -4.53
C LEU A 461 -17.35 4.46 -4.69
N PRO A 462 -16.86 5.44 -3.90
CA PRO A 462 -15.48 5.88 -3.85
C PRO A 462 -14.50 4.72 -3.76
N ILE A 463 -13.32 4.95 -4.33
CA ILE A 463 -12.25 3.98 -4.36
C ILE A 463 -11.50 4.01 -3.02
N GLU A 464 -12.01 3.19 -2.11
CA GLU A 464 -11.49 2.95 -0.77
C GLU A 464 -10.79 1.60 -0.76
N LEU A 465 -9.55 1.52 -0.27
CA LEU A 465 -8.79 0.27 -0.14
C LEU A 465 -8.59 -0.08 1.33
N TYR A 466 -8.89 -1.31 1.70
CA TYR A 466 -8.56 -1.87 3.00
C TYR A 466 -7.11 -2.33 3.03
N GLY A 467 -6.69 -3.09 2.01
CA GLY A 467 -5.42 -3.81 1.99
C GLY A 467 -5.30 -4.88 3.09
N PRO A 468 -4.30 -5.76 3.00
CA PRO A 468 -4.06 -6.77 4.02
C PRO A 468 -3.49 -6.09 5.29
N PRO A 469 -4.03 -6.36 6.48
CA PRO A 469 -3.56 -5.77 7.73
C PRO A 469 -2.13 -6.24 8.05
N LEU A 470 -1.20 -5.31 8.19
CA LEU A 470 0.18 -5.62 8.58
C LEU A 470 0.26 -5.87 10.09
N ALA A 471 0.53 -7.11 10.49
CA ALA A 471 0.64 -7.49 11.89
C ALA A 471 2.08 -7.41 12.41
N ILE A 472 3.07 -7.78 11.59
CA ILE A 472 4.49 -7.63 11.94
C ILE A 472 5.35 -7.35 10.71
N SER A 473 6.39 -6.54 10.92
CA SER A 473 7.54 -6.39 10.02
C SER A 473 8.80 -6.33 10.88
N THR A 474 9.61 -7.38 10.87
CA THR A 474 10.71 -7.52 11.84
C THR A 474 11.97 -6.77 11.42
N ARG A 475 12.08 -6.34 10.15
CA ARG A 475 13.31 -5.76 9.59
C ARG A 475 13.84 -4.57 10.41
N GLU A 476 12.98 -3.60 10.74
CA GLU A 476 13.40 -2.43 11.50
C GLU A 476 13.77 -2.78 12.95
N ARG A 477 13.04 -3.71 13.57
CA ARG A 477 13.37 -4.25 14.90
C ARG A 477 14.74 -4.92 14.90
N GLU A 478 15.03 -5.75 13.91
CA GLU A 478 16.31 -6.47 13.81
C GLU A 478 17.48 -5.53 13.46
N LYS A 479 17.26 -4.55 12.56
CA LYS A 479 18.25 -3.48 12.30
C LYS A 479 18.59 -2.72 13.57
N GLN A 480 17.57 -2.36 14.37
CA GLN A 480 17.78 -1.65 15.63
C GLN A 480 18.58 -2.49 16.63
N LYS A 481 18.27 -3.79 16.78
CA LYS A 481 19.05 -4.70 17.65
C LYS A 481 20.52 -4.77 17.23
N ILE A 482 20.79 -4.84 15.92
CA ILE A 482 22.17 -4.85 15.41
C ILE A 482 22.84 -3.51 15.73
N ALA A 483 22.17 -2.39 15.49
CA ALA A 483 22.68 -1.05 15.80
C ALA A 483 22.99 -0.88 17.30
N ASP A 484 22.10 -1.34 18.18
CA ASP A 484 22.27 -1.28 19.64
C ASP A 484 23.45 -2.13 20.10
N ARG A 485 23.65 -3.30 19.48
CA ARG A 485 24.79 -4.17 19.78
C ARG A 485 26.11 -3.57 19.30
N LYS A 486 26.14 -3.01 18.08
CA LYS A 486 27.29 -2.26 17.53
C LYS A 486 27.62 -1.05 18.40
N ARG A 487 26.62 -0.33 18.90
CA ARG A 487 26.77 0.80 19.83
C ARG A 487 27.32 0.35 21.19
N THR A 488 26.75 -0.70 21.77
CA THR A 488 27.21 -1.25 23.06
C THR A 488 28.66 -1.71 22.96
N TRP A 489 29.02 -2.36 21.85
CA TRP A 489 30.40 -2.75 21.56
C TRP A 489 31.30 -1.52 21.40
N THR A 490 30.88 -0.49 20.67
CA THR A 490 31.65 0.77 20.53
C THR A 490 31.94 1.42 21.88
N ILE A 491 30.97 1.41 22.81
CA ILE A 491 31.16 1.91 24.17
C ILE A 491 32.17 1.02 24.93
N ALA A 492 32.01 -0.31 24.88
CA ALA A 492 32.94 -1.23 25.51
C ALA A 492 34.36 -1.07 24.96
N LEU A 493 34.50 -0.93 23.64
CA LEU A 493 35.75 -0.65 22.94
C LEU A 493 36.43 0.61 23.47
N ARG A 494 35.69 1.71 23.62
CA ARG A 494 36.20 2.96 24.21
C ARG A 494 36.70 2.74 25.63
N TRP A 495 35.91 2.06 26.48
CA TRP A 495 36.31 1.78 27.86
C TRP A 495 37.55 0.88 27.94
N THR A 496 37.63 -0.15 27.10
CA THR A 496 38.78 -1.06 27.08
C THR A 496 40.05 -0.37 26.56
N LEU A 497 39.96 0.36 25.44
CA LEU A 497 41.11 1.04 24.85
C LEU A 497 41.54 2.28 25.65
N LEU A 498 40.62 3.21 25.93
CA LEU A 498 40.98 4.44 26.65
C LEU A 498 41.21 4.16 28.14
N GLY A 499 40.43 3.28 28.77
CA GLY A 499 40.63 2.90 30.16
C GLY A 499 41.86 2.02 30.34
N GLY A 500 41.88 0.85 29.71
CA GLY A 500 42.97 -0.12 29.84
C GLY A 500 44.28 0.34 29.18
N GLY A 501 44.21 0.80 27.92
CA GLY A 501 45.37 1.36 27.20
C GLY A 501 45.85 2.68 27.81
N GLY A 502 44.94 3.57 28.21
CA GLY A 502 45.32 4.80 28.90
C GLY A 502 45.99 4.55 30.25
N LEU A 503 45.48 3.60 31.05
CA LEU A 503 46.11 3.20 32.31
C LEU A 503 47.52 2.63 32.09
N LEU A 504 47.71 1.81 31.05
CA LEU A 504 49.02 1.30 30.68
C LEU A 504 50.00 2.42 30.32
N ILE A 505 49.55 3.42 29.55
CA ILE A 505 50.36 4.58 29.19
C ILE A 505 50.72 5.40 30.44
N VAL A 506 49.77 5.59 31.37
CA VAL A 506 50.03 6.29 32.64
C VAL A 506 51.05 5.54 33.49
N ILE A 507 50.91 4.21 33.63
CA ILE A 507 51.86 3.37 34.37
C ILE A 507 53.24 3.41 33.72
N ALA A 508 53.33 3.34 32.39
CA ALA A 508 54.58 3.43 31.66
C ALA A 508 55.23 4.81 31.84
N GLY A 509 54.46 5.89 31.75
CA GLY A 509 54.94 7.25 32.00
C GLY A 509 55.44 7.45 33.43
N TYR A 510 54.71 6.93 34.42
CA TYR A 510 55.14 6.94 35.81
C TYR A 510 56.42 6.14 36.01
N ALA A 511 56.54 4.95 35.41
CA ALA A 511 57.75 4.13 35.49
C ALA A 511 58.95 4.82 34.86
N VAL A 512 58.80 5.43 33.68
CA VAL A 512 59.85 6.21 33.01
C VAL A 512 60.29 7.39 33.87
N SER A 513 59.34 8.16 34.43
CA SER A 513 59.63 9.30 35.30
C SER A 513 60.34 8.87 36.59
N ARG A 514 59.88 7.80 37.22
CA ARG A 514 60.46 7.28 38.46
C ARG A 514 61.87 6.73 38.23
N VAL A 515 62.06 5.89 37.20
CA VAL A 515 63.39 5.39 36.84
C VAL A 515 64.29 6.56 36.50
N HIS A 516 63.82 7.54 35.72
CA HIS A 516 64.63 8.70 35.39
C HIS A 516 65.10 9.41 36.66
N THR A 517 64.17 9.79 37.56
CA THR A 517 64.49 10.51 38.81
C THR A 517 65.44 9.74 39.73
N THR A 518 65.20 8.45 40.00
CA THR A 518 66.07 7.66 40.88
C THR A 518 67.46 7.44 40.29
N THR A 519 67.54 7.23 38.98
CA THR A 519 68.83 7.01 38.30
C THR A 519 69.59 8.33 38.14
N THR A 520 68.89 9.46 37.93
CA THR A 520 69.53 10.79 37.90
C THR A 520 70.10 11.15 39.26
N THR A 521 69.34 10.98 40.35
CA THR A 521 69.84 11.31 41.69
C THR A 521 71.01 10.44 42.11
N ALA A 522 71.01 9.15 41.74
CA ALA A 522 72.11 8.24 42.05
C ALA A 522 73.37 8.56 41.25
N ILE A 523 73.24 8.77 39.93
CA ILE A 523 74.38 9.08 39.06
C ILE A 523 74.92 10.48 39.33
N ASP A 524 74.06 11.49 39.57
CA ASP A 524 74.51 12.84 39.90
C ASP A 524 75.28 12.84 41.25
N ALA A 525 74.85 12.02 42.22
CA ALA A 525 75.58 11.84 43.47
C ALA A 525 76.94 11.14 43.26
N GLU A 526 77.02 10.10 42.43
CA GLU A 526 78.26 9.41 42.08
C GLU A 526 79.25 10.30 41.31
N LEU A 527 78.77 11.06 40.31
CA LEU A 527 79.62 11.96 39.51
C LEU A 527 80.16 13.13 40.35
N THR A 528 79.35 13.65 41.28
CA THR A 528 79.78 14.69 42.24
C THR A 528 80.82 14.12 43.21
N ALA A 529 80.62 12.89 43.71
CA ALA A 529 81.57 12.21 44.57
C ALA A 529 82.89 11.86 43.86
N ALA A 530 82.86 11.66 42.54
CA ALA A 530 84.03 11.37 41.70
C ALA A 530 84.81 12.63 41.26
N GLY A 531 84.39 13.83 41.65
CA GLY A 531 85.14 15.08 41.42
C GLY A 531 85.09 15.61 39.98
N TRP A 532 84.03 15.31 39.22
CA TRP A 532 83.86 15.80 37.85
C TRP A 532 83.62 17.32 37.81
N SER A 533 84.03 17.97 36.70
CA SER A 533 83.85 19.43 36.53
C SER A 533 82.38 19.81 36.29
N ASP A 534 82.02 21.04 36.68
CA ASP A 534 80.65 21.57 36.52
C ASP A 534 80.17 21.57 35.05
N GLU A 535 81.08 21.75 34.08
CA GLU A 535 80.78 21.66 32.65
C GLU A 535 80.42 20.22 32.22
N ALA A 536 81.15 19.20 32.68
CA ALA A 536 80.85 17.81 32.36
C ALA A 536 79.52 17.34 33.00
N ILE A 537 79.20 17.87 34.19
CA ILE A 537 77.91 17.64 34.85
C ILE A 537 76.78 18.34 34.07
N ALA A 538 77.01 19.53 33.52
CA ALA A 538 76.04 20.25 32.69
C ALA A 538 75.76 19.56 31.35
N GLU A 539 76.80 19.07 30.67
CA GLU A 539 76.68 18.30 29.42
C GLU A 539 75.92 16.99 29.66
N HIS A 540 76.22 16.27 30.74
CA HIS A 540 75.48 15.07 31.14
C HIS A 540 74.00 15.35 31.43
N ARG A 541 73.67 16.51 32.04
CA ARG A 541 72.27 16.96 32.23
C ARG A 541 71.57 17.27 30.91
N GLN A 542 72.29 17.74 29.88
CA GLN A 542 71.73 18.02 28.55
C GLN A 542 71.37 16.73 27.79
N ASP A 543 72.25 15.72 27.82
CA ASP A 543 71.96 14.39 27.26
C ASP A 543 70.79 13.70 27.98
N LYS A 544 70.67 13.92 29.29
CA LYS A 544 69.53 13.44 30.10
C LYS A 544 68.21 14.11 29.71
N ARG A 545 68.21 15.41 29.43
CA ARG A 545 67.03 16.12 28.90
C ARG A 545 66.62 15.54 27.55
N ALA A 546 67.56 15.20 26.69
CA ALA A 546 67.28 14.54 25.41
C ALA A 546 66.65 13.15 25.60
N LEU A 547 67.11 12.36 26.58
CA LEU A 547 66.53 11.07 26.95
C LEU A 547 65.09 11.19 27.49
N LEU A 548 64.82 12.18 28.37
CA LEU A 548 63.46 12.49 28.82
C LEU A 548 62.56 12.91 27.66
N LEU A 549 63.05 13.77 26.77
CA LEU A 549 62.29 14.25 25.62
C LEU A 549 61.92 13.09 24.68
N ARG A 550 62.82 12.13 24.48
CA ARG A 550 62.52 10.87 23.77
C ARG A 550 61.47 10.03 24.49
N GLY A 551 61.50 9.96 25.82
CA GLY A 551 60.49 9.28 26.63
C GLY A 551 59.10 9.93 26.51
N PHE A 552 59.04 11.26 26.59
CA PHE A 552 57.80 12.01 26.35
C PHE A 552 57.28 11.84 24.93
N LEU A 553 58.16 11.94 23.93
CA LEU A 553 57.79 11.70 22.53
C LEU A 553 57.20 10.30 22.33
N LEU A 554 57.80 9.27 22.96
CA LEU A 554 57.29 7.90 22.92
C LEU A 554 55.89 7.78 23.55
N ILE A 555 55.65 8.44 24.69
CA ILE A 555 54.31 8.51 25.31
C ILE A 555 53.31 9.20 24.38
N THR A 556 53.69 10.32 23.75
CA THR A 556 52.84 11.04 22.78
C THR A 556 52.50 10.15 21.59
N ILE A 557 53.47 9.41 21.05
CA ILE A 557 53.24 8.44 19.97
C ILE A 557 52.27 7.35 20.43
N LEU A 558 52.45 6.78 21.63
CA LEU A 558 51.55 5.76 22.17
C LEU A 558 50.10 6.27 22.32
N VAL A 559 49.92 7.50 22.80
CA VAL A 559 48.59 8.15 22.89
C VAL A 559 47.99 8.33 21.50
N ALA A 560 48.75 8.86 20.54
CA ALA A 560 48.28 9.04 19.16
C ALA A 560 47.92 7.71 18.50
N SER A 561 48.74 6.67 18.67
CA SER A 561 48.47 5.32 18.19
C SER A 561 47.22 4.70 18.82
N LEU A 562 46.97 4.95 20.11
CA LEU A 562 45.77 4.49 20.80
C LEU A 562 44.50 5.15 20.23
N ILE A 563 44.54 6.48 20.05
CA ILE A 563 43.43 7.25 19.44
C ILE A 563 43.17 6.78 18.01
N LEU A 564 44.22 6.63 17.20
CA LEU A 564 44.10 6.14 15.83
C LEU A 564 43.51 4.72 15.78
N SER A 565 43.95 3.83 16.67
CA SER A 565 43.41 2.46 16.77
C SER A 565 41.92 2.48 17.13
N LEU A 566 41.51 3.35 18.05
CA LEU A 566 40.11 3.54 18.39
C LEU A 566 39.29 4.00 17.17
N VAL A 567 39.74 5.04 16.46
CA VAL A 567 39.04 5.57 15.28
C VAL A 567 38.92 4.52 14.17
N LEU A 568 39.99 3.78 13.89
CA LEU A 568 39.99 2.71 12.89
C LEU A 568 39.01 1.59 13.27
N LEU A 569 39.01 1.15 14.52
CA LEU A 569 38.12 0.09 14.99
C LEU A 569 36.66 0.53 15.04
N GLU A 570 36.39 1.77 15.42
CA GLU A 570 35.04 2.34 15.34
C GLU A 570 34.56 2.41 13.89
N SER A 571 35.40 2.90 12.97
CA SER A 571 35.06 2.91 11.55
C SER A 571 34.77 1.51 11.03
N LEU A 572 35.56 0.51 11.44
CA LEU A 572 35.37 -0.88 11.03
C LEU A 572 33.96 -1.37 11.41
N VAL A 573 33.51 -1.09 12.64
CA VAL A 573 32.18 -1.50 13.17
C VAL A 573 31.02 -0.98 12.33
N TRP A 574 31.14 0.22 11.76
CA TRP A 574 30.03 0.92 11.08
C TRP A 574 30.07 0.90 9.56
N VAL A 575 31.22 0.60 8.93
CA VAL A 575 31.38 0.59 7.47
C VAL A 575 30.85 -0.69 6.80
N ALA A 576 30.55 -1.74 7.57
CA ALA A 576 30.06 -3.04 7.09
C ALA A 576 28.55 -3.28 7.28
#